data_AF-A0A509AKB0-F1
#
_entry.id   AF-A0A509AKB0-F1
#
_cell.length_a   1.000
_cell.length_b   1.000
_cell.length_c   1.000
_cell.angle_alpha   90.00
_cell.angle_beta   90.00
_cell.angle_gamma   90.00
#
_symmetry.space_group_name_H-M   'P 1'
#
loop_
_entity.id
_entity.type
_entity.pdbx_description
1 polymer ?
#
loop_
_entity_poly.entity_id
_entity_poly.type
_entity_poly.pdbx_seq_one_letter_code
_entity_poly.pdbx_strand_id
1 'polypeptide(L)'
;MTINIRWSSNIWYLTTIFLLIISIKNILIKCFNHEGHEAIGMVTMSGLKNNQLYELKKILNGKDIVDIGRWCHLVHSKIKGAESMHYNLQNNDCQKAIFKCEDENGLCLINSIKYFYNKLMETPNSSNYSDNENEKTKEIPNKIIFKYPKNINFTDSDSLKYLVSLIADMHQPLRISYKYDNGGRNIKIYYRNNQGAKIKSTLFEYIENDLINKMIEKYQSSWYSGWTHINRIYDQHKKDEILFKEKGINAIEIWATEIVNDFCYDFYLNNYVSSFLTNVKNELHFNTNKEIDIPKDLEFQFERLIKLNILKAGSRISIILNHIFANKSFSNFRKISELDKGQYDKLENYNSSSTYKRNALLINLAILLSIVVIILYYNFVINKKRKTLLPNKMVEVELKNKSN
;
A
#
# COMPACT_ATOMS: atom_id res chain seq x y z
N MET A 1 -26.72 30.09 -48.13
CA MET A 1 -25.36 29.54 -47.96
C MET A 1 -25.31 28.82 -46.63
N THR A 2 -25.70 27.55 -46.61
CA THR A 2 -25.80 26.71 -45.41
C THR A 2 -24.47 25.97 -45.22
N ILE A 3 -23.72 26.37 -44.20
CA ILE A 3 -22.45 25.73 -43.83
C ILE A 3 -22.77 24.46 -43.05
N ASN A 4 -22.43 23.32 -43.64
CA ASN A 4 -22.63 21.99 -43.09
C ASN A 4 -21.44 21.67 -42.17
N ILE A 5 -21.59 21.83 -40.86
CA ILE A 5 -20.56 21.49 -39.87
C ILE A 5 -20.70 20.00 -39.56
N ARG A 6 -19.95 19.18 -40.29
CA ARG A 6 -19.85 17.73 -40.09
C ARG A 6 -18.82 17.46 -38.98
N TRP A 7 -19.23 17.64 -37.73
CA TRP A 7 -18.50 17.22 -36.53
C TRP A 7 -19.40 16.30 -35.71
N SER A 8 -19.17 14.98 -35.69
CA SER A 8 -19.54 14.07 -34.56
C SER A 8 -19.65 12.57 -34.93
N SER A 9 -18.53 11.90 -35.20
CA SER A 9 -18.49 10.43 -34.93
C SER A 9 -17.18 10.03 -34.28
N ASN A 10 -16.06 10.58 -34.75
CA ASN A 10 -14.74 10.26 -34.20
C ASN A 10 -14.53 10.78 -32.77
N ILE A 11 -15.17 11.90 -32.40
CA ILE A 11 -15.09 12.46 -31.03
C ILE A 11 -15.89 11.61 -30.05
N TRP A 12 -17.03 11.05 -30.47
CA TRP A 12 -17.84 10.14 -29.64
C TRP A 12 -17.19 8.77 -29.47
N TYR A 13 -16.47 8.28 -30.48
CA TYR A 13 -15.65 7.06 -30.37
C TYR A 13 -14.45 7.27 -29.43
N LEU A 14 -13.80 8.43 -29.48
CA LEU A 14 -12.69 8.75 -28.57
C LEU A 14 -13.15 8.91 -27.13
N THR A 15 -14.32 9.52 -26.86
CA THR A 15 -14.86 9.64 -25.50
C THR A 15 -15.35 8.30 -24.94
N THR A 16 -15.93 7.44 -25.78
CA THR A 16 -16.36 6.09 -25.35
C THR A 16 -15.19 5.14 -25.09
N ILE A 17 -14.13 5.19 -25.91
CA ILE A 17 -12.87 4.46 -25.65
C ILE A 17 -12.18 5.00 -24.39
N PHE A 18 -12.18 6.32 -24.17
CA PHE A 18 -11.63 6.93 -22.95
C PHE A 18 -12.41 6.50 -21.69
N LEU A 19 -13.74 6.38 -21.76
CA LEU A 19 -14.58 5.86 -20.68
C LEU A 19 -14.38 4.35 -20.44
N LEU A 20 -14.15 3.56 -21.50
CA LEU A 20 -13.83 2.14 -21.40
C LEU A 20 -12.46 1.89 -20.78
N ILE A 21 -11.46 2.73 -21.09
CA ILE A 21 -10.12 2.68 -20.48
C ILE A 21 -10.18 3.06 -18.99
N ILE A 22 -11.08 3.96 -18.59
CA ILE A 22 -11.32 4.29 -17.16
C ILE A 22 -12.05 3.16 -16.42
N SER A 23 -12.80 2.30 -17.14
CA SER A 23 -13.56 1.19 -16.55
C SER A 23 -12.75 -0.08 -16.30
N ILE A 24 -11.49 -0.17 -16.74
CA ILE A 24 -10.61 -1.29 -16.38
C ILE A 24 -10.04 -1.02 -14.97
N LYS A 25 -10.89 -1.21 -13.95
CA LYS A 25 -10.40 -1.39 -12.58
C LYS A 25 -9.72 -2.75 -12.51
N ASN A 26 -8.39 -2.72 -12.42
CA ASN A 26 -7.55 -3.89 -12.26
C ASN A 26 -8.04 -4.75 -11.08
N ILE A 27 -8.34 -6.00 -11.39
CA ILE A 27 -8.43 -7.07 -10.41
C ILE A 27 -6.99 -7.41 -10.01
N LEU A 28 -6.56 -6.94 -8.84
CA LEU A 28 -5.31 -7.35 -8.20
C LEU A 28 -5.63 -7.90 -6.81
N ILE A 29 -5.36 -9.19 -6.63
CA ILE A 29 -5.37 -9.91 -5.35
C ILE A 29 -4.02 -9.65 -4.65
N LYS A 30 -3.77 -9.68 -3.33
CA LYS A 30 -4.45 -9.26 -2.07
C LYS A 30 -3.27 -9.25 -1.05
N CYS A 31 -2.43 -8.20 -1.04
CA CYS A 31 -1.64 -7.79 0.16
C CYS A 31 -2.27 -6.49 0.69
N PHE A 32 -1.90 -6.00 1.90
CA PHE A 32 -2.43 -4.71 2.39
C PHE A 32 -2.27 -3.65 1.29
N ASN A 33 -3.25 -2.77 1.10
CA ASN A 33 -3.25 -1.95 -0.11
C ASN A 33 -1.96 -1.16 -0.26
N HIS A 34 -1.60 -0.89 -1.49
CA HIS A 34 -0.31 -0.31 -1.80
C HIS A 34 -0.09 1.03 -1.07
N GLU A 35 -1.12 1.87 -1.02
CA GLU A 35 -1.12 3.17 -0.38
C GLU A 35 -0.92 3.05 1.15
N GLY A 36 -1.46 2.00 1.76
CA GLY A 36 -1.23 1.64 3.16
C GLY A 36 0.23 1.22 3.40
N HIS A 37 0.81 0.39 2.53
CA HIS A 37 2.25 0.04 2.59
C HIS A 37 3.15 1.28 2.42
N GLU A 38 2.80 2.21 1.55
CA GLU A 38 3.55 3.47 1.41
C GLU A 38 3.49 4.31 2.69
N ALA A 39 2.30 4.48 3.28
CA ALA A 39 2.14 5.21 4.54
C ALA A 39 2.92 4.56 5.69
N ILE A 40 2.92 3.23 5.77
CA ILE A 40 3.76 2.46 6.70
C ILE A 40 5.24 2.76 6.44
N GLY A 41 5.66 2.75 5.16
CA GLY A 41 7.01 3.09 4.76
C GLY A 41 7.42 4.49 5.20
N MET A 42 6.56 5.50 5.04
CA MET A 42 6.83 6.87 5.48
C MET A 42 7.06 6.93 7.00
N VAL A 43 6.22 6.24 7.79
CA VAL A 43 6.42 6.11 9.24
C VAL A 43 7.75 5.43 9.54
N THR A 44 8.08 4.32 8.87
CA THR A 44 9.36 3.63 9.04
C THR A 44 10.54 4.54 8.79
N MET A 45 10.53 5.30 7.68
CA MET A 45 11.61 6.21 7.33
C MET A 45 11.82 7.29 8.40
N SER A 46 10.74 7.76 9.04
CA SER A 46 10.85 8.73 10.14
C SER A 46 11.50 8.18 11.42
N GLY A 47 11.53 6.85 11.60
CA GLY A 47 12.11 6.19 12.77
C GLY A 47 13.50 5.59 12.55
N LEU A 48 14.03 5.63 11.32
CA LEU A 48 15.37 5.11 11.03
C LEU A 48 16.46 6.09 11.50
N LYS A 49 17.50 5.53 12.12
CA LYS A 49 18.70 6.27 12.49
C LYS A 49 19.60 6.49 11.27
N ASN A 50 20.37 7.58 11.25
CA ASN A 50 21.16 7.99 10.07
C ASN A 50 22.11 6.90 9.53
N ASN A 51 22.84 6.21 10.42
CA ASN A 51 23.77 5.15 10.01
C ASN A 51 23.02 3.94 9.43
N GLN A 52 21.88 3.59 10.02
CA GLN A 52 21.04 2.49 9.58
C GLN A 52 20.30 2.82 8.27
N LEU A 53 19.93 4.08 8.07
CA LEU A 53 19.41 4.59 6.80
C LEU A 53 20.45 4.44 5.68
N TYR A 54 21.73 4.70 5.96
CA TYR A 54 22.78 4.49 4.97
C TYR A 54 22.91 3.01 4.56
N GLU A 55 22.89 2.09 5.52
CA GLU A 55 22.88 0.64 5.22
C GLU A 55 21.64 0.22 4.43
N LEU A 56 20.46 0.75 4.79
CA LEU A 56 19.22 0.53 4.04
C LEU A 56 19.37 0.97 2.57
N LYS A 57 19.94 2.16 2.34
CA LYS A 57 20.12 2.70 0.99
C LYS A 57 21.09 1.85 0.18
N LYS A 58 22.10 1.21 0.78
CA LYS A 58 22.98 0.26 0.08
C LYS A 58 22.22 -0.97 -0.41
N ILE A 59 21.50 -1.65 0.48
CA ILE A 59 20.78 -2.90 0.17
C ILE A 59 19.59 -2.70 -0.78
N LEU A 60 19.04 -1.48 -0.82
CA LEU A 60 17.94 -1.09 -1.71
C LEU A 60 18.38 -0.27 -2.94
N ASN A 61 19.69 -0.13 -3.21
CA ASN A 61 20.20 0.61 -4.38
C ASN A 61 19.69 2.06 -4.46
N GLY A 62 19.86 2.81 -3.37
CA GLY A 62 19.44 4.21 -3.23
C GLY A 62 17.94 4.40 -2.97
N LYS A 63 17.13 3.35 -3.11
CA LYS A 63 15.69 3.38 -2.80
C LYS A 63 15.43 3.31 -1.29
N ASP A 64 14.29 3.80 -0.86
CA ASP A 64 13.82 3.64 0.52
C ASP A 64 12.67 2.63 0.66
N ILE A 65 12.11 2.53 1.86
CA ILE A 65 10.99 1.64 2.17
C ILE A 65 9.72 2.04 1.42
N VAL A 66 9.50 3.33 1.13
CA VAL A 66 8.31 3.80 0.41
C VAL A 66 8.35 3.27 -1.02
N ASP A 67 9.53 3.34 -1.67
CA ASP A 67 9.74 2.86 -3.04
C ASP A 67 9.44 1.36 -3.24
N ILE A 68 9.50 0.55 -2.18
CA ILE A 68 9.29 -0.90 -2.24
C ILE A 68 7.87 -1.33 -1.81
N GLY A 69 6.98 -0.40 -1.46
CA GLY A 69 5.62 -0.72 -1.00
C GLY A 69 4.77 -1.55 -1.99
N ARG A 70 5.07 -1.49 -3.30
CA ARG A 70 4.41 -2.33 -4.34
C ARG A 70 5.09 -3.68 -4.55
N TRP A 71 6.31 -3.87 -4.08
CA TRP A 71 7.17 -4.98 -4.53
C TRP A 71 6.52 -6.34 -4.26
N CYS A 72 5.99 -6.56 -3.06
CA CYS A 72 5.46 -7.85 -2.66
C CYS A 72 4.21 -8.26 -3.46
N HIS A 73 3.31 -7.30 -3.74
CA HIS A 73 2.14 -7.50 -4.62
C HIS A 73 2.55 -7.97 -6.01
N LEU A 74 3.59 -7.37 -6.58
CA LEU A 74 4.11 -7.73 -7.90
C LEU A 74 4.70 -9.14 -7.91
N VAL A 75 5.40 -9.53 -6.83
CA VAL A 75 6.00 -10.87 -6.73
C VAL A 75 4.92 -11.95 -6.64
N HIS A 76 3.88 -11.75 -5.82
CA HIS A 76 2.80 -12.73 -5.66
C HIS A 76 1.96 -12.91 -6.92
N SER A 77 1.77 -11.85 -7.71
CA SER A 77 1.13 -11.98 -9.01
C SER A 77 1.85 -12.96 -9.95
N LYS A 78 3.15 -13.19 -9.75
CA LYS A 78 4.00 -14.07 -10.55
C LYS A 78 4.27 -15.43 -9.91
N ILE A 79 4.21 -15.51 -8.58
CA ILE A 79 4.52 -16.72 -7.82
C ILE A 79 3.26 -17.17 -7.08
N LYS A 80 2.47 -17.98 -7.79
CA LYS A 80 1.31 -18.67 -7.19
C LYS A 80 1.81 -19.64 -6.11
N GLY A 81 1.10 -19.72 -4.99
CA GLY A 81 1.37 -20.66 -3.89
C GLY A 81 2.13 -20.09 -2.69
N ALA A 82 2.60 -18.84 -2.74
CA ALA A 82 3.21 -18.18 -1.57
C ALA A 82 2.20 -17.33 -0.77
N GLU A 83 0.95 -17.24 -1.21
CA GLU A 83 -0.08 -16.37 -0.59
C GLU A 83 -0.34 -16.71 0.88
N SER A 84 -0.23 -17.98 1.28
CA SER A 84 -0.46 -18.40 2.68
C SER A 84 0.48 -17.71 3.66
N MET A 85 1.68 -17.32 3.21
CA MET A 85 2.65 -16.60 4.03
C MET A 85 2.17 -15.20 4.43
N HIS A 86 1.09 -14.69 3.84
CA HIS A 86 0.48 -13.41 4.19
C HIS A 86 -0.66 -13.52 5.20
N TYR A 87 -0.90 -14.71 5.75
CA TYR A 87 -1.99 -15.00 6.67
C TYR A 87 -1.54 -15.85 7.84
N ASN A 88 -2.19 -15.65 8.98
CA ASN A 88 -2.08 -16.54 10.14
C ASN A 88 -3.45 -16.66 10.81
N LEU A 89 -4.43 -17.21 10.07
CA LEU A 89 -5.79 -17.34 10.57
C LEU A 89 -5.87 -18.35 11.72
N GLN A 90 -6.62 -17.99 12.74
CA GLN A 90 -6.73 -18.67 14.01
C GLN A 90 -8.00 -19.51 14.08
N ASN A 91 -7.96 -20.59 14.86
CA ASN A 91 -9.11 -21.47 15.05
C ASN A 91 -10.07 -21.00 16.17
N ASN A 92 -9.55 -20.27 17.15
CA ASN A 92 -10.35 -19.83 18.29
C ASN A 92 -11.19 -18.59 17.94
N ASP A 93 -11.97 -18.10 18.90
CA ASP A 93 -12.66 -16.82 18.80
C ASP A 93 -11.76 -15.61 19.10
N CYS A 94 -12.40 -14.45 19.15
CA CYS A 94 -11.70 -13.20 19.28
C CYS A 94 -11.09 -12.93 20.65
N GLN A 95 -11.50 -13.67 21.68
CA GLN A 95 -11.01 -13.48 23.04
C GLN A 95 -9.67 -14.18 23.28
N LYS A 96 -9.26 -15.10 22.40
CA LYS A 96 -8.05 -15.90 22.58
C LYS A 96 -7.18 -15.96 21.34
N ALA A 97 -6.23 -15.02 21.26
CA ALA A 97 -5.21 -15.04 20.23
C ALA A 97 -4.19 -16.17 20.44
N ILE A 98 -4.09 -17.11 19.50
CA ILE A 98 -3.03 -18.13 19.47
C ILE A 98 -2.49 -18.26 18.05
N PHE A 99 -1.20 -17.96 17.89
CA PHE A 99 -0.51 -18.10 16.60
C PHE A 99 0.12 -19.49 16.49
N LYS A 100 -0.49 -20.34 15.67
CA LYS A 100 0.10 -21.61 15.24
C LYS A 100 0.24 -21.59 13.72
N CYS A 101 1.35 -22.12 13.20
CA CYS A 101 1.49 -22.36 11.78
C CYS A 101 1.10 -23.80 11.48
N GLU A 102 0.00 -23.97 10.75
CA GLU A 102 -0.51 -25.30 10.35
C GLU A 102 -0.14 -25.66 8.91
N ASP A 103 0.44 -24.72 8.17
CA ASP A 103 0.95 -24.97 6.83
C ASP A 103 2.18 -25.89 6.92
N GLU A 104 2.14 -27.04 6.23
CA GLU A 104 3.22 -28.04 6.26
C GLU A 104 4.55 -27.52 5.70
N ASN A 105 4.48 -26.51 4.83
CA ASN A 105 5.63 -25.82 4.28
C ASN A 105 6.09 -24.67 5.18
N GLY A 106 5.38 -24.40 6.28
CA GLY A 106 5.67 -23.29 7.19
C GLY A 106 5.32 -21.92 6.60
N LEU A 107 4.50 -21.86 5.55
CA LEU A 107 4.12 -20.61 4.90
C LEU A 107 2.97 -19.94 5.67
N CYS A 108 3.27 -19.44 6.87
CA CYS A 108 2.35 -18.62 7.66
C CYS A 108 3.01 -17.29 8.00
N LEU A 109 2.22 -16.24 8.19
CA LEU A 109 2.72 -14.87 8.38
C LEU A 109 3.75 -14.71 9.48
N ILE A 110 3.44 -15.13 10.70
CA ILE A 110 4.34 -14.99 11.85
C ILE A 110 5.62 -15.81 11.63
N ASN A 111 5.47 -17.03 11.11
CA ASN A 111 6.60 -17.90 10.82
C ASN A 111 7.53 -17.31 9.73
N SER A 112 6.93 -16.69 8.70
CA SER A 112 7.64 -16.08 7.58
C SER A 112 8.39 -14.81 8.01
N ILE A 113 7.80 -13.99 8.88
CA ILE A 113 8.48 -12.84 9.50
C ILE A 113 9.73 -13.32 10.24
N LYS A 114 9.60 -14.36 11.09
CA LYS A 114 10.73 -14.92 11.83
C LYS A 114 11.80 -15.50 10.91
N TYR A 115 11.40 -16.20 9.84
CA TYR A 115 12.31 -16.74 8.83
C TYR A 115 13.16 -15.65 8.17
N PHE A 116 12.52 -14.61 7.60
CA PHE A 116 13.25 -13.55 6.90
C PHE A 116 14.08 -12.69 7.83
N TYR A 117 13.64 -12.47 9.07
CA TYR A 117 14.46 -11.84 10.09
C TYR A 117 15.71 -12.66 10.40
N ASN A 118 15.57 -13.96 10.67
CA ASN A 118 16.71 -14.83 10.96
C ASN A 118 17.68 -14.90 9.78
N LYS A 119 17.18 -15.03 8.55
CA LYS A 119 18.01 -15.01 7.33
C LYS A 119 18.82 -13.72 7.20
N LEU A 120 18.23 -12.57 7.55
CA LEU A 120 18.96 -11.30 7.56
C LEU A 120 19.98 -11.23 8.69
N MET A 121 19.74 -11.86 9.83
CA MET A 121 20.66 -11.87 10.99
C MET A 121 21.74 -12.96 10.90
N GLU A 122 21.59 -13.95 10.02
CA GLU A 122 22.61 -14.99 9.76
C GLU A 122 23.92 -14.36 9.27
N THR A 123 25.03 -14.79 9.87
CA THR A 123 26.39 -14.46 9.42
C THR A 123 26.91 -15.56 8.49
N PRO A 124 27.76 -15.25 7.49
CA PRO A 124 28.24 -16.24 6.52
C PRO A 124 28.88 -17.49 7.14
N ASN A 125 29.43 -17.38 8.36
CA ASN A 125 30.18 -18.44 9.02
C ASN A 125 29.32 -19.49 9.76
N SER A 126 27.99 -19.35 9.80
CA SER A 126 27.11 -20.40 10.37
C SER A 126 26.71 -21.48 9.36
N SER A 127 27.07 -21.32 8.08
CA SER A 127 26.66 -22.23 6.99
C SER A 127 27.62 -23.40 6.72
N ASN A 128 28.71 -23.53 7.49
CA ASN A 128 29.68 -24.62 7.38
C ASN A 128 29.53 -25.72 8.45
N TYR A 129 28.33 -25.95 8.98
CA TYR A 129 28.02 -27.24 9.60
C TYR A 129 27.24 -28.08 8.60
N SER A 130 28.02 -28.66 7.68
CA SER A 130 27.69 -29.91 7.04
C SER A 130 27.55 -30.99 8.11
N ASP A 131 26.62 -31.91 7.84
CA ASP A 131 26.27 -33.10 8.60
C ASP A 131 27.43 -33.67 9.42
N ASN A 132 27.38 -33.49 10.74
CA ASN A 132 28.04 -34.38 11.67
C ASN A 132 27.11 -34.54 12.88
N GLU A 133 26.45 -35.70 12.92
CA GLU A 133 25.88 -36.24 14.14
C GLU A 133 27.00 -36.36 15.17
N ASN A 134 26.95 -35.50 16.20
CA ASN A 134 27.45 -35.69 17.57
C ASN A 134 28.02 -34.38 18.12
N GLU A 135 27.14 -33.52 18.64
CA GLU A 135 27.49 -32.76 19.85
C GLU A 135 26.21 -32.29 20.56
N LYS A 136 25.95 -32.92 21.70
CA LYS A 136 24.88 -32.56 22.63
C LYS A 136 25.24 -31.24 23.31
N THR A 137 24.20 -30.44 23.61
CA THR A 137 24.17 -29.30 24.55
C THR A 137 24.67 -27.93 24.08
N LYS A 138 24.08 -27.42 23.00
CA LYS A 138 23.64 -26.01 22.92
C LYS A 138 22.26 -25.99 22.26
N GLU A 139 21.26 -25.42 22.91
CA GLU A 139 19.91 -25.26 22.33
C GLU A 139 20.02 -24.43 21.04
N ILE A 140 20.03 -25.13 19.91
CA ILE A 140 19.88 -24.51 18.59
C ILE A 140 18.43 -24.01 18.54
N PRO A 141 18.18 -22.70 18.34
CA PRO A 141 16.81 -22.20 18.29
C PRO A 141 16.08 -22.92 17.17
N ASN A 142 14.94 -23.55 17.52
CA ASN A 142 14.07 -24.36 16.66
C ASN A 142 14.18 -23.96 15.18
N LYS A 143 14.76 -24.86 14.36
CA LYS A 143 14.90 -24.66 12.92
C LYS A 143 13.53 -24.36 12.33
N ILE A 144 13.32 -23.11 11.90
CA ILE A 144 12.07 -22.66 11.30
C ILE A 144 11.88 -23.43 9.99
N ILE A 145 10.80 -24.22 9.91
CA ILE A 145 10.39 -24.84 8.66
C ILE A 145 9.86 -23.73 7.76
N PHE A 146 10.46 -23.55 6.59
CA PHE A 146 10.01 -22.61 5.57
C PHE A 146 10.41 -23.15 4.19
N LYS A 147 9.42 -23.65 3.44
CA LYS A 147 9.59 -24.21 2.09
C LYS A 147 8.84 -23.33 1.10
N TYR A 148 9.58 -22.51 0.38
CA TYR A 148 9.00 -21.63 -0.63
C TYR A 148 8.56 -22.45 -1.88
N PRO A 149 7.44 -22.12 -2.55
CA PRO A 149 6.92 -22.90 -3.69
C PRO A 149 7.84 -22.92 -4.91
N LYS A 150 8.83 -22.04 -4.96
CA LYS A 150 9.88 -22.05 -5.98
C LYS A 150 11.24 -22.21 -5.31
N ASN A 151 12.14 -22.93 -5.97
CA ASN A 151 13.53 -23.05 -5.53
C ASN A 151 14.28 -21.73 -5.81
N ILE A 152 14.11 -20.75 -4.93
CA ILE A 152 14.71 -19.42 -5.04
C ILE A 152 15.63 -19.20 -3.85
N ASN A 153 16.87 -18.80 -4.12
CA ASN A 153 17.74 -18.31 -3.07
C ASN A 153 17.50 -16.81 -2.86
N PHE A 154 16.79 -16.45 -1.78
CA PHE A 154 16.56 -15.04 -1.45
C PHE A 154 17.87 -14.30 -1.17
N THR A 155 18.06 -13.16 -1.83
CA THR A 155 19.11 -12.21 -1.47
C THR A 155 18.75 -11.49 -0.17
N ASP A 156 19.71 -10.79 0.45
CA ASP A 156 19.41 -9.94 1.61
C ASP A 156 18.34 -8.89 1.25
N SER A 157 18.41 -8.32 0.04
CA SER A 157 17.43 -7.35 -0.45
C SER A 157 16.03 -7.94 -0.55
N ASP A 158 15.90 -9.18 -1.05
CA ASP A 158 14.59 -9.86 -1.10
C ASP A 158 14.06 -10.14 0.31
N SER A 159 14.95 -10.60 1.19
CA SER A 159 14.61 -10.94 2.57
C SER A 159 14.14 -9.70 3.34
N LEU A 160 14.80 -8.56 3.13
CA LEU A 160 14.40 -7.28 3.69
C LEU A 160 13.01 -6.84 3.19
N LYS A 161 12.77 -6.90 1.86
CA LYS A 161 11.49 -6.50 1.28
C LYS A 161 10.35 -7.39 1.79
N TYR A 162 10.56 -8.70 1.86
CA TYR A 162 9.58 -9.61 2.47
C TYR A 162 9.35 -9.29 3.94
N LEU A 163 10.40 -9.12 4.74
CA LEU A 163 10.26 -8.82 6.16
C LEU A 163 9.39 -7.58 6.38
N VAL A 164 9.68 -6.48 5.67
CA VAL A 164 8.92 -5.23 5.74
C VAL A 164 7.46 -5.45 5.36
N SER A 165 7.20 -6.08 4.20
CA SER A 165 5.82 -6.29 3.72
C SER A 165 5.02 -7.21 4.64
N LEU A 166 5.63 -8.27 5.19
CA LEU A 166 4.95 -9.20 6.07
C LEU A 166 4.64 -8.57 7.43
N ILE A 167 5.51 -7.73 7.98
CA ILE A 167 5.18 -6.99 9.21
C ILE A 167 4.06 -5.99 8.94
N ALA A 168 4.04 -5.33 7.79
CA ALA A 168 2.92 -4.45 7.40
C ALA A 168 1.60 -5.24 7.32
N ASP A 169 1.61 -6.42 6.67
CA ASP A 169 0.45 -7.28 6.56
C ASP A 169 -0.03 -7.83 7.93
N MET A 170 0.88 -8.06 8.88
CA MET A 170 0.51 -8.45 10.26
C MET A 170 -0.33 -7.38 10.97
N HIS A 171 -0.16 -6.10 10.60
CA HIS A 171 -0.92 -4.99 11.15
C HIS A 171 -2.26 -4.76 10.45
N GLN A 172 -2.55 -5.53 9.39
CA GLN A 172 -3.88 -5.69 8.87
C GLN A 172 -4.58 -6.76 9.73
N PRO A 173 -5.58 -6.39 10.54
CA PRO A 173 -6.08 -7.27 11.59
C PRO A 173 -6.75 -8.54 11.05
N LEU A 174 -7.39 -8.46 9.89
CA LEU A 174 -8.09 -9.57 9.26
C LEU A 174 -7.13 -10.62 8.66
N ARG A 175 -5.86 -10.30 8.42
CA ARG A 175 -4.83 -11.26 7.98
C ARG A 175 -4.41 -12.25 9.06
N ILE A 176 -4.60 -11.89 10.32
CA ILE A 176 -4.28 -12.72 11.50
C ILE A 176 -5.50 -13.00 12.39
N SER A 177 -6.70 -12.84 11.81
CA SER A 177 -7.98 -13.06 12.48
C SER A 177 -8.43 -14.52 12.36
N TYR A 178 -9.70 -14.81 12.10
CA TYR A 178 -10.29 -16.13 12.34
C TYR A 178 -10.55 -16.93 11.07
N LYS A 179 -10.44 -18.25 11.18
CA LYS A 179 -10.71 -19.16 10.06
C LYS A 179 -12.19 -19.30 9.74
N TYR A 180 -13.06 -19.25 10.76
CA TYR A 180 -14.49 -19.49 10.57
C TYR A 180 -15.14 -18.46 9.62
N ASP A 181 -14.59 -17.25 9.54
CA ASP A 181 -15.04 -16.20 8.62
C ASP A 181 -14.05 -15.91 7.48
N ASN A 182 -13.03 -16.77 7.33
CA ASN A 182 -11.97 -16.64 6.33
C ASN A 182 -11.28 -15.27 6.37
N GLY A 183 -10.98 -14.81 7.57
CA GLY A 183 -10.44 -13.49 7.84
C GLY A 183 -11.37 -12.38 7.37
N GLY A 184 -12.66 -12.45 7.73
CA GLY A 184 -13.67 -11.47 7.33
C GLY A 184 -14.07 -11.49 5.85
N ARG A 185 -13.58 -12.42 5.02
CA ARG A 185 -14.02 -12.56 3.62
C ARG A 185 -15.44 -13.10 3.50
N ASN A 186 -15.86 -13.90 4.48
CA ASN A 186 -17.21 -14.45 4.53
C ASN A 186 -18.21 -13.49 5.21
N ILE A 187 -17.75 -12.38 5.79
CA ILE A 187 -18.61 -11.35 6.39
C ILE A 187 -19.02 -10.37 5.30
N LYS A 188 -20.30 -10.44 4.90
CA LYS A 188 -20.88 -9.56 3.89
C LYS A 188 -21.29 -8.24 4.54
N ILE A 189 -20.85 -7.13 3.95
CA ILE A 189 -21.14 -5.81 4.50
C ILE A 189 -21.76 -4.90 3.45
N TYR A 190 -22.43 -3.85 3.93
CA TYR A 190 -22.70 -2.66 3.16
C TYR A 190 -22.12 -1.43 3.84
N TYR A 191 -21.56 -0.50 3.08
CA TYR A 191 -21.08 0.78 3.58
C TYR A 191 -21.50 1.90 2.65
N ARG A 192 -21.34 3.16 3.09
CA ARG A 192 -21.58 4.32 2.23
C ARG A 192 -20.26 4.88 1.73
N ASN A 193 -20.11 5.09 0.43
CA ASN A 193 -18.93 5.79 -0.11
C ASN A 193 -18.99 7.31 0.21
N ASN A 194 -17.96 8.06 -0.19
CA ASN A 194 -17.90 9.51 0.04
C ASN A 194 -19.03 10.30 -0.64
N GLN A 195 -19.65 9.74 -1.67
CA GLN A 195 -20.80 10.29 -2.40
C GLN A 195 -22.15 9.86 -1.78
N GLY A 196 -22.14 9.10 -0.68
CA GLY A 196 -23.32 8.64 0.03
C GLY A 196 -24.00 7.39 -0.55
N ALA A 197 -23.49 6.84 -1.65
CA ALA A 197 -24.02 5.63 -2.28
C ALA A 197 -23.71 4.39 -1.45
N LYS A 198 -24.70 3.48 -1.33
CA LYS A 198 -24.57 2.20 -0.61
C LYS A 198 -23.83 1.20 -1.50
N ILE A 199 -22.70 0.70 -1.02
CA ILE A 199 -21.82 -0.25 -1.72
C ILE A 199 -21.81 -1.57 -0.96
N LYS A 200 -21.90 -2.68 -1.68
CA LYS A 200 -21.77 -4.04 -1.13
C LYS A 200 -20.32 -4.50 -1.23
N SER A 201 -19.76 -5.05 -0.15
CA SER A 201 -18.39 -5.54 -0.09
C SER A 201 -18.26 -6.71 0.92
N THR A 202 -17.03 -7.14 1.19
CA THR A 202 -16.71 -8.02 2.32
C THR A 202 -15.97 -7.21 3.38
N LEU A 203 -16.01 -7.63 4.65
CA LEU A 203 -15.26 -6.95 5.71
C LEU A 203 -13.76 -6.91 5.38
N PHE A 204 -13.22 -8.00 4.83
CA PHE A 204 -11.84 -8.05 4.36
C PHE A 204 -11.54 -6.96 3.34
N GLU A 205 -12.27 -6.94 2.22
CA GLU A 205 -12.05 -5.99 1.13
C GLU A 205 -12.23 -4.53 1.58
N TYR A 206 -13.20 -4.30 2.48
CA TYR A 206 -13.47 -2.98 3.01
C TYR A 206 -12.32 -2.43 3.85
N ILE A 207 -11.80 -3.22 4.78
CA ILE A 207 -10.67 -2.81 5.63
C ILE A 207 -9.36 -2.77 4.83
N GLU A 208 -9.18 -3.69 3.89
CA GLU A 208 -7.99 -3.79 3.05
C GLU A 208 -7.84 -2.59 2.11
N ASN A 209 -8.93 -2.22 1.42
CA ASN A 209 -8.90 -1.34 0.26
C ASN A 209 -9.87 -0.18 0.39
N ASP A 210 -11.17 -0.46 0.54
CA ASP A 210 -12.21 0.56 0.35
C ASP A 210 -12.10 1.69 1.39
N LEU A 211 -11.88 1.34 2.67
CA LEU A 211 -11.76 2.29 3.76
C LEU A 211 -10.52 3.19 3.59
N ILE A 212 -9.38 2.62 3.20
CA ILE A 212 -8.15 3.39 3.01
C ILE A 212 -8.30 4.35 1.84
N ASN A 213 -8.86 3.88 0.71
CA ASN A 213 -9.17 4.75 -0.43
C ASN A 213 -10.11 5.90 -0.03
N LYS A 214 -11.13 5.57 0.78
CA LYS A 214 -12.06 6.56 1.32
C LYS A 214 -11.35 7.59 2.21
N MET A 215 -10.44 7.14 3.09
CA MET A 215 -9.61 8.01 3.93
C MET A 215 -8.69 8.90 3.08
N ILE A 216 -8.06 8.37 2.02
CA ILE A 216 -7.21 9.13 1.12
C ILE A 216 -8.00 10.24 0.41
N GLU A 217 -9.17 9.91 -0.13
CA GLU A 217 -10.05 10.90 -0.78
C GLU A 217 -10.49 11.98 0.22
N LYS A 218 -10.89 11.57 1.43
CA LYS A 218 -11.36 12.48 2.50
C LYS A 218 -10.25 13.38 3.03
N TYR A 219 -9.02 12.87 3.10
CA TYR A 219 -7.86 13.53 3.70
C TYR A 219 -6.74 13.78 2.68
N GLN A 220 -7.09 14.07 1.42
CA GLN A 220 -6.14 14.10 0.30
C GLN A 220 -4.93 15.01 0.52
N SER A 221 -5.12 16.16 1.17
CA SER A 221 -4.05 17.11 1.47
C SER A 221 -3.13 16.66 2.61
N SER A 222 -3.60 15.77 3.48
CA SER A 222 -2.86 15.33 4.67
C SER A 222 -2.43 13.88 4.62
N TRP A 223 -2.92 13.05 3.70
CA TRP A 223 -2.54 11.63 3.63
C TRP A 223 -1.03 11.44 3.53
N TYR A 224 -0.35 12.24 2.70
CA TYR A 224 1.11 12.22 2.55
C TYR A 224 1.83 13.27 3.43
N SER A 225 1.25 13.62 4.58
CA SER A 225 1.79 14.66 5.49
C SER A 225 2.31 14.08 6.81
N GLY A 226 2.70 14.94 7.75
CA GLY A 226 3.35 14.58 9.02
C GLY A 226 2.50 13.81 10.05
N TRP A 227 1.38 13.19 9.67
CA TRP A 227 0.76 12.17 10.53
C TRP A 227 1.48 10.82 10.40
N THR A 228 2.14 10.54 9.27
CA THR A 228 2.95 9.33 9.07
C THR A 228 4.36 9.49 9.70
N HIS A 229 4.41 9.76 10.99
CA HIS A 229 5.66 10.00 11.72
C HIS A 229 5.65 9.29 13.08
N ILE A 230 6.77 8.67 13.47
CA ILE A 230 6.87 7.90 14.73
C ILE A 230 6.50 8.72 15.98
N ASN A 231 6.81 10.02 16.00
CA ASN A 231 6.44 10.94 17.08
C ASN A 231 4.92 11.01 17.37
N ARG A 232 4.05 10.58 16.44
CA ARG A 232 2.60 10.47 16.69
C ARG A 232 2.26 9.36 17.68
N ILE A 233 3.15 8.41 17.86
CA ILE A 233 3.03 7.27 18.78
C ILE A 233 4.33 7.10 19.59
N TYR A 234 4.98 8.20 19.96
CA TYR A 234 6.31 8.18 20.60
C TYR A 234 6.37 7.26 21.81
N ASP A 235 5.39 7.34 22.71
CA ASP A 235 5.36 6.52 23.93
C ASP A 235 5.22 5.03 23.58
N GLN A 236 4.37 4.69 22.60
CA GLN A 236 4.24 3.31 22.12
C GLN A 236 5.51 2.83 21.43
N HIS A 237 6.15 3.68 20.62
CA HIS A 237 7.42 3.38 19.97
C HIS A 237 8.51 3.05 21.01
N LYS A 238 8.61 3.83 22.09
CA LYS A 238 9.57 3.57 23.17
C LYS A 238 9.27 2.28 23.92
N LYS A 239 7.98 1.98 24.18
CA LYS A 239 7.56 0.69 24.76
C LYS A 239 7.93 -0.48 23.85
N ASP A 240 7.69 -0.36 22.55
CA ASP A 240 8.02 -1.39 21.57
C ASP A 240 9.55 -1.56 21.41
N GLU A 241 10.35 -0.49 21.52
CA GLU A 241 11.82 -0.57 21.53
C GLU A 241 12.32 -1.38 22.73
N ILE A 242 11.78 -1.11 23.93
CA ILE A 242 12.12 -1.85 25.15
C ILE A 242 11.71 -3.31 25.01
N LEU A 243 10.48 -3.57 24.57
CA LEU A 243 9.96 -4.92 24.37
C LEU A 243 10.83 -5.72 23.38
N PHE A 244 11.20 -5.10 22.25
CA PHE A 244 12.03 -5.76 21.26
C PHE A 244 13.46 -6.00 21.78
N LYS A 245 14.01 -5.08 22.57
CA LYS A 245 15.31 -5.28 23.23
C LYS A 245 15.28 -6.48 24.19
N GLU A 246 14.18 -6.68 24.91
CA GLU A 246 14.03 -7.77 25.89
C GLU A 246 13.69 -9.12 25.24
N LYS A 247 12.84 -9.13 24.21
CA LYS A 247 12.27 -10.35 23.62
C LYS A 247 12.82 -10.71 22.24
N GLY A 248 13.56 -9.79 21.60
CA GLY A 248 14.02 -9.93 20.23
C GLY A 248 12.87 -10.25 19.28
N ILE A 249 13.10 -11.20 18.37
CA ILE A 249 12.11 -11.60 17.36
C ILE A 249 10.82 -12.21 17.94
N ASN A 250 10.82 -12.65 19.21
CA ASN A 250 9.61 -13.14 19.87
C ASN A 250 8.61 -12.02 20.20
N ALA A 251 9.02 -10.74 20.14
CA ALA A 251 8.11 -9.60 20.26
C ALA A 251 7.02 -9.59 19.17
N ILE A 252 7.27 -10.23 18.01
CA ILE A 252 6.30 -10.31 16.91
C ILE A 252 4.97 -10.92 17.34
N GLU A 253 4.98 -11.98 18.16
CA GLU A 253 3.75 -12.63 18.63
C GLU A 253 2.97 -11.73 19.61
N ILE A 254 3.68 -10.94 20.42
CA ILE A 254 3.06 -9.99 21.35
C ILE A 254 2.38 -8.88 20.56
N TRP A 255 3.08 -8.32 19.57
CA TRP A 255 2.52 -7.31 18.68
C TRP A 255 1.35 -7.84 17.87
N ALA A 256 1.42 -9.07 17.35
CA ALA A 256 0.31 -9.69 16.64
C ALA A 256 -0.91 -9.89 17.56
N THR A 257 -0.69 -10.32 18.81
CA THR A 257 -1.75 -10.47 19.82
C THR A 257 -2.46 -9.15 20.06
N GLU A 258 -1.70 -8.06 20.20
CA GLU A 258 -2.25 -6.71 20.38
C GLU A 258 -3.16 -6.30 19.21
N ILE A 259 -2.74 -6.54 17.97
CA ILE A 259 -3.55 -6.21 16.78
C ILE A 259 -4.87 -6.99 16.75
N VAL A 260 -4.83 -8.27 17.12
CA VAL A 260 -6.03 -9.13 17.19
C VAL A 260 -6.97 -8.65 18.29
N ASN A 261 -6.44 -8.32 19.46
CA ASN A 261 -7.23 -7.86 20.61
C ASN A 261 -7.88 -6.50 20.33
N ASP A 262 -7.14 -5.55 19.76
CA ASP A 262 -7.66 -4.24 19.37
C ASP A 262 -8.84 -4.40 18.39
N PHE A 263 -8.71 -5.27 17.39
CA PHE A 263 -9.78 -5.53 16.42
C PHE A 263 -10.96 -6.32 17.01
N CYS A 264 -10.72 -7.30 17.88
CA CYS A 264 -11.78 -8.00 18.60
C CYS A 264 -12.65 -7.02 19.38
N TYR A 265 -12.02 -6.09 20.09
CA TYR A 265 -12.71 -5.08 20.87
C TYR A 265 -13.48 -4.09 19.98
N ASP A 266 -12.82 -3.51 18.98
CA ASP A 266 -13.42 -2.47 18.13
C ASP A 266 -14.52 -3.01 17.19
N PHE A 267 -14.44 -4.29 16.79
CA PHE A 267 -15.41 -4.90 15.88
C PHE A 267 -16.31 -5.94 16.55
N TYR A 268 -15.80 -7.12 16.92
CA TYR A 268 -16.67 -8.23 17.35
C TYR A 268 -17.40 -7.94 18.66
N LEU A 269 -16.74 -7.29 19.63
CA LEU A 269 -17.33 -6.92 20.91
C LEU A 269 -18.08 -5.58 20.87
N ASN A 270 -18.17 -4.93 19.71
CA ASN A 270 -18.96 -3.72 19.54
C ASN A 270 -20.46 -4.03 19.79
N ASN A 271 -21.13 -3.16 20.55
CA ASN A 271 -22.55 -3.33 20.90
C ASN A 271 -23.49 -3.51 19.70
N TYR A 272 -23.18 -2.89 18.56
CA TYR A 272 -23.94 -3.05 17.33
C TYR A 272 -23.70 -4.43 16.70
N VAL A 273 -22.43 -4.83 16.61
CA VAL A 273 -21.98 -6.07 15.94
C VAL A 273 -22.30 -7.32 16.77
N SER A 274 -22.36 -7.21 18.10
CA SER A 274 -22.62 -8.34 19.00
C SER A 274 -23.94 -9.06 18.69
N SER A 275 -24.95 -8.35 18.17
CA SER A 275 -26.24 -8.90 17.72
C SER A 275 -26.15 -9.82 16.48
N PHE A 276 -25.02 -9.77 15.77
CA PHE A 276 -24.70 -10.60 14.61
C PHE A 276 -23.85 -11.81 14.98
N LEU A 277 -23.38 -11.90 16.23
CA LEU A 277 -22.61 -13.04 16.72
C LEU A 277 -23.52 -14.20 17.13
N THR A 278 -22.97 -15.40 17.04
CA THR A 278 -23.57 -16.65 17.46
C THR A 278 -22.58 -17.43 18.30
N ASN A 279 -23.07 -18.05 19.37
CA ASN A 279 -22.26 -18.95 20.19
C ASN A 279 -22.15 -20.30 19.48
N VAL A 280 -20.93 -20.73 19.18
CA VAL A 280 -20.62 -22.04 18.60
C VAL A 280 -19.56 -22.68 19.50
N LYS A 281 -19.89 -23.78 20.19
CA LYS A 281 -18.95 -24.50 21.06
C LYS A 281 -18.26 -23.60 22.11
N ASN A 282 -19.01 -22.69 22.75
CA ASN A 282 -18.51 -21.70 23.72
C ASN A 282 -17.61 -20.61 23.13
N GLU A 283 -17.56 -20.47 21.81
CA GLU A 283 -16.83 -19.44 21.09
C GLU A 283 -17.80 -18.46 20.40
N LEU A 284 -17.42 -17.19 20.35
CA LEU A 284 -18.20 -16.15 19.67
C LEU A 284 -17.79 -16.04 18.20
N HIS A 285 -18.66 -16.52 17.30
CA HIS A 285 -18.44 -16.47 15.85
C HIS A 285 -19.41 -15.49 15.19
N PHE A 286 -18.95 -14.75 14.18
CA PHE A 286 -19.86 -13.95 13.37
C PHE A 286 -20.75 -14.85 12.50
N ASN A 287 -22.05 -14.58 12.46
CA ASN A 287 -22.98 -15.30 11.60
C ASN A 287 -22.83 -14.82 10.15
N THR A 288 -22.05 -15.56 9.35
CA THR A 288 -21.74 -15.26 7.94
C THR A 288 -22.94 -15.34 6.98
N ASN A 289 -24.10 -15.81 7.46
CA ASN A 289 -25.35 -15.76 6.69
C ASN A 289 -26.04 -14.39 6.78
N LYS A 290 -25.68 -13.57 7.79
CA LYS A 290 -26.19 -12.21 7.93
C LYS A 290 -25.34 -11.22 7.15
N GLU A 291 -25.97 -10.15 6.70
CA GLU A 291 -25.30 -8.99 6.11
C GLU A 291 -25.39 -7.84 7.12
N ILE A 292 -24.32 -7.06 7.27
CA ILE A 292 -24.24 -5.95 8.22
C ILE A 292 -24.05 -4.63 7.48
N ASP A 293 -24.83 -3.62 7.84
CA ASP A 293 -24.58 -2.23 7.41
C ASP A 293 -23.51 -1.64 8.33
N ILE A 294 -22.46 -1.02 7.79
CA ILE A 294 -21.44 -0.33 8.58
C ILE A 294 -21.97 1.07 8.92
N PRO A 295 -22.37 1.35 10.18
CA PRO A 295 -22.77 2.68 10.58
C PRO A 295 -21.56 3.62 10.63
N LYS A 296 -21.81 4.93 10.59
CA LYS A 296 -20.76 5.96 10.63
C LYS A 296 -19.84 5.84 11.85
N ASP A 297 -20.39 5.47 13.00
CA ASP A 297 -19.61 5.34 14.24
C ASP A 297 -18.63 4.16 14.17
N LEU A 298 -19.06 3.02 13.60
CA LEU A 298 -18.18 1.87 13.38
C LEU A 298 -17.14 2.16 12.30
N GLU A 299 -17.51 2.86 11.24
CA GLU A 299 -16.56 3.34 10.23
C GLU A 299 -15.49 4.25 10.84
N PHE A 300 -15.88 5.19 11.72
CA PHE A 300 -14.93 6.06 12.41
C PHE A 300 -13.98 5.27 13.33
N GLN A 301 -14.47 4.24 14.01
CA GLN A 301 -13.63 3.32 14.78
C GLN A 301 -12.62 2.61 13.89
N PHE A 302 -13.03 2.11 12.72
CA PHE A 302 -12.11 1.51 11.76
C PHE A 302 -11.09 2.52 11.21
N GLU A 303 -11.49 3.75 10.86
CA GLU A 303 -10.55 4.80 10.42
C GLU A 303 -9.45 5.01 11.48
N ARG A 304 -9.84 5.09 12.75
CA ARG A 304 -8.91 5.25 13.88
C ARG A 304 -8.00 4.05 14.04
N LEU A 305 -8.55 2.84 14.04
CA LEU A 305 -7.81 1.60 14.20
C LEU A 305 -6.78 1.41 13.10
N ILE A 306 -7.17 1.58 11.83
CA ILE A 306 -6.25 1.42 10.69
C ILE A 306 -5.16 2.47 10.69
N LYS A 307 -5.48 3.72 11.03
CA LYS A 307 -4.46 4.77 11.20
C LYS A 307 -3.45 4.41 12.28
N LEU A 308 -3.91 3.90 13.43
CA LEU A 308 -3.02 3.46 14.51
C LEU A 308 -2.19 2.25 14.09
N ASN A 309 -2.77 1.28 13.39
CA ASN A 309 -2.06 0.10 12.92
C ASN A 309 -0.97 0.44 11.89
N ILE A 310 -1.22 1.41 10.99
CA ILE A 310 -0.20 1.94 10.07
C ILE A 310 0.98 2.54 10.87
N LEU A 311 0.69 3.32 11.91
CA LEU A 311 1.72 3.91 12.76
C LEU A 311 2.51 2.83 13.53
N LYS A 312 1.81 1.88 14.17
CA LYS A 312 2.43 0.75 14.88
C LYS A 312 3.31 -0.07 13.94
N ALA A 313 2.83 -0.40 12.74
CA ALA A 313 3.58 -1.14 11.73
C ALA A 313 4.89 -0.42 11.38
N GLY A 314 4.81 0.85 10.98
CA GLY A 314 5.99 1.58 10.55
C GLY A 314 7.01 1.79 11.67
N SER A 315 6.52 2.04 12.90
CA SER A 315 7.33 2.10 14.11
C SER A 315 8.05 0.78 14.39
N ARG A 316 7.35 -0.35 14.39
CA ARG A 316 7.94 -1.67 14.68
C ARG A 316 8.93 -2.11 13.60
N ILE A 317 8.63 -1.82 12.33
CA ILE A 317 9.58 -2.03 11.24
C ILE A 317 10.83 -1.20 11.48
N SER A 318 10.74 0.08 11.84
CA SER A 318 11.93 0.91 12.07
C SER A 318 12.78 0.39 13.24
N ILE A 319 12.16 -0.13 14.31
CA ILE A 319 12.85 -0.78 15.43
C ILE A 319 13.66 -1.99 14.94
N ILE A 320 13.00 -2.90 14.20
CA ILE A 320 13.65 -4.11 13.67
C ILE A 320 14.77 -3.77 12.70
N LEU A 321 14.54 -2.83 11.77
CA LEU A 321 15.55 -2.42 10.81
C LEU A 321 16.75 -1.74 11.49
N ASN A 322 16.48 -0.88 12.48
CA ASN A 322 17.54 -0.27 13.27
C ASN A 322 18.39 -1.34 13.99
N HIS A 323 17.76 -2.40 14.49
CA HIS A 323 18.47 -3.52 15.09
C HIS A 323 19.30 -4.33 14.07
N ILE A 324 18.71 -4.68 12.92
CA ILE A 324 19.41 -5.44 11.87
C ILE A 324 20.65 -4.68 11.40
N PHE A 325 20.50 -3.40 11.03
CA PHE A 325 21.58 -2.59 10.50
C PHE A 325 22.59 -2.12 11.56
N ALA A 326 22.27 -2.22 12.85
CA ALA A 326 23.26 -2.04 13.91
C ALA A 326 24.18 -3.28 14.06
N ASN A 327 23.70 -4.46 13.68
CA ASN A 327 24.37 -5.73 13.93
C ASN A 327 24.93 -6.41 12.67
N LYS A 328 24.56 -5.94 11.47
CA LYS A 328 25.05 -6.46 10.19
C LYS A 328 25.27 -5.32 9.19
N SER A 329 26.45 -5.29 8.60
CA SER A 329 26.76 -4.45 7.45
C SER A 329 26.53 -5.23 6.16
N PHE A 330 26.05 -4.53 5.13
CA PHE A 330 25.75 -5.14 3.84
C PHE A 330 26.74 -4.64 2.78
N SER A 331 27.17 -5.52 1.88
CA SER A 331 28.07 -5.15 0.79
C SER A 331 27.35 -4.33 -0.27
N ASN A 332 28.03 -3.32 -0.84
CA ASN A 332 27.49 -2.50 -1.94
C ASN A 332 27.26 -3.30 -3.24
N PHE A 333 27.94 -4.44 -3.42
CA PHE A 333 27.86 -5.23 -4.65
C PHE A 333 26.72 -6.24 -4.56
N ARG A 334 25.63 -5.95 -5.28
CA ARG A 334 24.43 -6.76 -5.30
C ARG A 334 24.55 -7.95 -6.28
N LYS A 335 24.16 -9.15 -5.84
CA LYS A 335 23.69 -10.21 -6.75
C LYS A 335 22.27 -9.85 -7.21
N ILE A 336 22.06 -9.68 -8.51
CA ILE A 336 20.72 -9.37 -9.07
C ILE A 336 19.76 -10.49 -8.69
N SER A 337 18.72 -10.13 -7.92
CA SER A 337 17.70 -11.08 -7.47
C SER A 337 16.88 -11.61 -8.64
N GLU A 338 16.59 -12.91 -8.61
CA GLU A 338 15.68 -13.56 -9.56
C GLU A 338 14.26 -12.96 -9.49
N LEU A 339 13.85 -12.44 -8.34
CA LEU A 339 12.58 -11.78 -8.13
C LEU A 339 12.55 -10.37 -8.76
N ASP A 340 13.70 -9.71 -8.82
CA ASP A 340 13.84 -8.37 -9.40
C ASP A 340 14.10 -8.39 -10.92
N LYS A 341 14.54 -9.51 -11.51
CA LYS A 341 14.83 -9.63 -12.96
C LYS A 341 13.64 -9.34 -13.88
N GLY A 342 12.41 -9.44 -13.39
CA GLY A 342 11.21 -9.05 -14.14
C GLY A 342 10.56 -7.76 -13.64
N GLN A 343 11.25 -6.99 -12.80
CA GLN A 343 10.74 -5.78 -12.16
C GLN A 343 11.16 -4.49 -12.87
N TYR A 344 12.34 -4.48 -13.51
CA TYR A 344 12.86 -3.31 -14.22
C TYR A 344 11.90 -2.85 -15.34
N ASP A 345 11.39 -3.77 -16.16
CA ASP A 345 10.52 -3.41 -17.29
C ASP A 345 9.10 -2.97 -16.90
N LYS A 346 8.62 -3.28 -15.69
CA LYS A 346 7.25 -2.93 -15.24
C LYS A 346 7.20 -1.76 -14.25
N LEU A 347 8.22 -1.56 -13.42
CA LEU A 347 8.31 -0.38 -12.55
C LEU A 347 8.56 0.89 -13.36
N GLU A 348 9.34 0.84 -14.45
CA GLU A 348 9.51 1.99 -15.35
C GLU A 348 8.19 2.40 -16.03
N ASN A 349 7.39 1.43 -16.46
CA ASN A 349 6.09 1.68 -17.07
C ASN A 349 5.02 2.20 -16.09
N TYR A 350 5.18 1.98 -14.78
CA TYR A 350 4.28 2.52 -13.75
C TYR A 350 4.78 3.83 -13.12
N ASN A 351 6.06 4.16 -13.27
CA ASN A 351 6.65 5.43 -12.83
C ASN A 351 6.21 6.64 -13.67
N SER A 352 5.34 6.45 -14.66
CA SER A 352 4.70 7.53 -15.42
C SER A 352 3.21 7.72 -15.06
N SER A 353 2.88 7.89 -13.78
CA SER A 353 1.91 8.91 -13.35
C SER A 353 1.63 8.79 -11.86
N SER A 354 2.31 9.61 -11.04
CA SER A 354 1.56 10.15 -9.91
C SER A 354 0.41 10.95 -10.53
N THR A 355 -0.81 10.74 -10.04
CA THR A 355 -1.99 11.52 -10.43
C THR A 355 -1.68 13.02 -10.34
N TYR A 356 -0.78 13.40 -9.43
CA TYR A 356 -0.24 14.74 -9.28
C TYR A 356 0.64 15.21 -10.46
N LYS A 357 1.57 14.39 -10.99
CA LYS A 357 2.39 14.76 -12.17
C LYS A 357 1.57 14.80 -13.46
N ARG A 358 0.63 13.86 -13.63
CA ARG A 358 -0.25 13.84 -14.81
C ARG A 358 -1.22 15.02 -14.79
N ASN A 359 -1.77 15.34 -13.61
CA ASN A 359 -2.59 16.54 -13.42
C ASN A 359 -1.74 17.82 -13.54
N ALA A 360 -0.51 17.87 -13.04
CA ALA A 360 0.36 19.03 -13.21
C ALA A 360 0.74 19.28 -14.67
N LEU A 361 1.01 18.23 -15.46
CA LEU A 361 1.23 18.34 -16.90
C LEU A 361 -0.02 18.85 -17.62
N LEU A 362 -1.20 18.28 -17.31
CA LEU A 362 -2.47 18.71 -17.92
C LEU A 362 -2.86 20.13 -17.50
N ILE A 363 -2.63 20.51 -16.25
CA ILE A 363 -2.86 21.87 -15.72
C ILE A 363 -1.89 22.85 -16.40
N ASN A 364 -0.60 22.52 -16.47
CA ASN A 364 0.39 23.36 -17.12
C ASN A 364 0.11 23.49 -18.63
N LEU A 365 -0.32 22.41 -19.29
CA LEU A 365 -0.72 22.44 -20.70
C LEU A 365 -1.99 23.28 -20.91
N ALA A 366 -2.97 23.20 -20.00
CA ALA A 366 -4.19 24.02 -20.04
C ALA A 366 -3.89 25.51 -19.79
N ILE A 367 -2.93 25.82 -18.91
CA ILE A 367 -2.43 27.18 -18.69
C ILE A 367 -1.73 27.69 -19.96
N LEU A 368 -0.87 26.87 -20.57
CA LEU A 368 -0.17 27.23 -21.82
C LEU A 368 -1.16 27.46 -22.97
N LEU A 369 -2.15 26.58 -23.13
CA LEU A 369 -3.21 26.72 -24.12
C LEU A 369 -4.07 27.97 -23.89
N SER A 370 -4.44 28.27 -22.64
CA SER A 370 -5.20 29.48 -22.33
C SER A 370 -4.40 30.75 -22.61
N ILE A 371 -3.09 30.77 -22.32
CA ILE A 371 -2.18 31.88 -22.69
C ILE A 371 -2.12 32.03 -24.22
N VAL A 372 -1.94 30.94 -24.97
CA VAL A 372 -1.89 30.99 -26.45
C VAL A 372 -3.22 31.50 -27.03
N VAL A 373 -4.36 31.05 -26.50
CA VAL A 373 -5.68 31.54 -26.91
C VAL A 373 -5.84 33.03 -26.61
N ILE A 374 -5.37 33.51 -25.44
CA ILE A 374 -5.39 34.94 -25.10
C ILE A 374 -4.51 35.74 -26.06
N ILE A 375 -3.30 35.27 -26.39
CA ILE A 375 -2.40 35.92 -27.35
C ILE A 375 -3.02 35.97 -28.75
N LEU A 376 -3.59 34.86 -29.22
CA LEU A 376 -4.25 34.78 -30.52
C LEU A 376 -5.50 35.68 -30.57
N TYR A 377 -6.30 35.71 -29.50
CA TYR A 377 -7.45 36.60 -29.37
C TYR A 377 -7.01 38.08 -29.37
N TYR A 378 -5.96 38.42 -28.62
CA TYR A 378 -5.43 39.77 -28.55
C TYR A 378 -4.86 40.22 -29.91
N ASN A 379 -4.10 39.36 -30.58
CA ASN A 379 -3.60 39.61 -31.94
C ASN A 379 -4.73 39.75 -32.96
N PHE A 380 -5.79 38.94 -32.86
CA PHE A 380 -6.95 39.05 -33.72
C PHE A 380 -7.71 40.36 -33.50
N VAL A 381 -7.95 40.76 -32.25
CA VAL A 381 -8.64 42.01 -31.89
C VAL A 381 -7.81 43.23 -32.29
N ILE A 382 -6.48 43.22 -32.09
CA ILE A 382 -5.60 44.30 -32.53
C ILE A 382 -5.52 44.39 -34.05
N ASN A 383 -5.43 43.26 -34.77
CA ASN A 383 -5.46 43.30 -36.24
C ASN A 383 -6.80 43.79 -36.78
N LYS A 384 -7.91 43.47 -36.10
CA LYS A 384 -9.22 44.02 -36.44
C LYS A 384 -9.28 45.53 -36.21
N LYS A 385 -8.72 46.02 -35.09
CA LYS A 385 -8.61 47.46 -34.80
C LYS A 385 -7.69 48.21 -35.76
N ARG A 386 -6.56 47.61 -36.20
CA ARG A 386 -5.66 48.20 -37.21
C ARG A 386 -6.31 48.28 -38.59
N LYS A 387 -7.15 47.31 -38.97
CA LYS A 387 -7.93 47.39 -40.22
C LYS A 387 -9.04 48.44 -40.18
N THR A 388 -9.55 48.82 -39.00
CA THR A 388 -10.51 49.93 -38.85
C THR A 388 -9.86 51.31 -38.72
N LEU A 389 -8.53 51.41 -38.58
CA LEU A 389 -7.79 52.67 -38.38
C LEU A 389 -6.85 53.03 -39.55
N LEU A 390 -7.00 52.38 -40.69
CA LEU A 390 -6.44 52.84 -41.97
C LEU A 390 -7.57 53.50 -42.77
N PRO A 391 -7.70 54.84 -42.76
CA PRO A 391 -8.57 55.52 -43.71
C PRO A 391 -8.05 55.26 -45.13
N ASN A 392 -8.98 54.91 -46.02
CA ASN A 392 -8.80 54.67 -47.45
C ASN A 392 -8.23 55.90 -48.17
N LYS A 393 -6.94 56.20 -47.99
CA LYS A 393 -6.22 57.23 -48.78
C LYS A 393 -6.14 56.89 -50.28
N MET A 394 -6.51 55.67 -50.69
CA MET A 394 -6.62 55.29 -52.10
C MET A 394 -7.96 55.66 -52.76
N VAL A 395 -9.02 55.97 -51.99
CA VAL A 395 -10.32 56.36 -52.56
C VAL A 395 -10.40 57.87 -52.86
N GLU A 396 -9.57 58.69 -52.20
CA GLU A 396 -9.50 60.14 -52.43
C GLU A 396 -8.68 60.54 -53.67
N VAL A 397 -7.76 59.68 -54.13
CA VAL A 397 -6.94 59.93 -55.33
C VAL A 397 -7.66 59.49 -56.61
N GLU A 398 -8.56 58.49 -56.53
CA GLU A 398 -9.33 58.01 -57.67
C GLU A 398 -10.58 58.87 -57.98
N LEU A 399 -11.10 59.63 -56.99
CA LEU A 399 -12.20 60.57 -57.18
C LEU A 399 -11.75 61.99 -57.58
N LYS A 400 -10.48 62.35 -57.36
CA LYS A 400 -9.91 63.61 -57.87
C LYS A 400 -9.51 63.55 -59.34
N ASN A 401 -9.28 62.37 -59.91
CA ASN A 401 -9.02 62.22 -61.36
C ASN A 401 -10.28 61.96 -62.20
N LYS A 402 -11.48 62.03 -61.58
CA LYS A 402 -12.78 61.97 -62.28
C LYS A 402 -13.65 63.21 -62.04
N SER A 403 -13.09 64.26 -61.45
CA SER A 403 -13.76 65.56 -61.28
C SER A 403 -12.74 66.69 -61.46
N ASN A 404 -12.59 67.15 -62.71
CA ASN A 404 -11.84 68.32 -63.21
C ASN A 404 -10.31 68.27 -63.22
#